data_AF-A0A950VMJ7-F1
#
_entry.id   AF-A0A950VMJ7-F1
#
_cell.length_a   1.000
_cell.length_b   1.000
_cell.length_c   1.000
_cell.angle_alpha   90.00
_cell.angle_beta   90.00
_cell.angle_gamma   90.00
#
_symmetry.space_group_name_H-M   'P 1'
#
loop_
_entity.id
_entity.type
_entity.pdbx_description
1 polymer ?
#
loop_
_entity_poly.entity_id
_entity_poly.type
_entity_poly.pdbx_seq_one_letter_code
_entity_poly.pdbx_strand_id
1 'polypeptide(L)'
;MKVKNAIYRGKLRTVEDAVEAWKAEHHEAMGVRMFEEVVRECLAAHTFFQDIQKERWGQLWAGQIREIQTTGENFLRVLETSLIVYSLVEECLLRVKRAGYSVNGEEEFEKAFQELRSAAADFKSRWPFVDHQQIEESRAAFAQGESQSVEEILGELQGSDTGQH
;
A
#
# COMPACT_ATOMS: atom_id res chain seq x y z
N MET A 1 -10.04 13.08 -7.38
CA MET A 1 -8.91 12.17 -7.03
C MET A 1 -7.52 12.75 -7.33
N LYS A 2 -7.31 13.47 -8.45
CA LYS A 2 -6.02 14.16 -8.75
C LYS A 2 -5.52 15.06 -7.60
N VAL A 3 -6.42 15.78 -6.94
CA VAL A 3 -6.09 16.71 -5.84
C VAL A 3 -5.52 16.01 -4.61
N LYS A 4 -6.17 14.93 -4.13
CA LYS A 4 -5.69 14.17 -2.95
C LYS A 4 -4.32 13.52 -3.19
N ASN A 5 -4.09 12.99 -4.40
CA ASN A 5 -2.80 12.38 -4.77
C ASN A 5 -1.70 13.45 -4.94
N ALA A 6 -2.03 14.63 -5.46
CA ALA A 6 -1.09 15.75 -5.56
C ALA A 6 -0.69 16.32 -4.19
N ILE A 7 -1.66 16.48 -3.27
CA ILE A 7 -1.39 16.90 -1.88
C ILE A 7 -0.47 15.89 -1.19
N TYR A 8 -0.74 14.59 -1.39
CA TYR A 8 0.05 13.53 -0.79
C TYR A 8 1.51 13.50 -1.32
N ARG A 9 1.70 13.60 -2.64
CA ARG A 9 3.05 13.72 -3.22
C ARG A 9 3.77 14.97 -2.75
N GLY A 10 3.06 16.08 -2.57
CA GLY A 10 3.62 17.30 -2.00
C GLY A 10 4.17 17.08 -0.60
N LYS A 11 3.39 16.42 0.28
CA LYS A 11 3.81 16.09 1.65
C LYS A 11 5.01 15.14 1.70
N LEU A 12 5.00 14.08 0.88
CA LEU A 12 6.14 13.16 0.75
C LEU A 12 7.41 13.90 0.34
N ARG A 13 7.30 14.78 -0.66
CA ARG A 13 8.43 15.56 -1.14
C ARG A 13 8.97 16.50 -0.06
N THR A 14 8.10 17.14 0.72
CA THR A 14 8.53 17.96 1.87
C THR A 14 9.31 17.15 2.90
N VAL A 15 8.92 15.89 3.15
CA VAL A 15 9.66 14.99 4.03
C VAL A 15 11.01 14.61 3.42
N GLU A 16 11.05 14.27 2.13
CA GLU A 16 12.30 13.97 1.42
C GLU A 16 13.28 15.15 1.48
N ASP A 17 12.81 16.35 1.13
CA ASP A 17 13.61 17.59 1.15
C ASP A 17 14.17 17.88 2.55
N ALA A 18 13.36 17.68 3.60
CA ALA A 18 13.78 17.87 4.99
C ALA A 18 14.85 16.84 5.43
N VAL A 19 14.70 15.59 5.01
CA VAL A 19 15.69 14.52 5.27
C VAL A 19 17.01 14.80 4.54
N GLU A 20 16.95 15.26 3.29
CA GLU A 20 18.15 15.63 2.52
C GLU A 20 18.87 16.84 3.11
N ALA A 21 18.13 17.89 3.49
CA ALA A 21 18.69 19.08 4.14
C ALA A 21 19.41 18.72 5.45
N TRP A 22 18.82 17.83 6.26
CA TRP A 22 19.47 17.38 7.49
C TRP A 22 20.77 16.60 7.25
N LYS A 23 20.79 15.73 6.22
CA LYS A 23 22.01 15.00 5.86
C LYS A 23 23.16 15.95 5.49
N ALA A 24 22.84 17.16 5.02
CA ALA A 24 23.82 18.18 4.64
C ALA A 24 24.30 19.05 5.83
N GLU A 25 23.44 19.39 6.80
CA GLU A 25 23.76 20.35 7.87
C GLU A 25 23.90 19.69 9.27
N HIS A 26 25.13 19.57 9.78
CA HIS A 26 25.46 19.00 11.10
C HIS A 26 25.15 19.94 12.30
N HIS A 27 24.05 20.71 12.28
CA HIS A 27 23.64 21.54 13.43
C HIS A 27 22.69 20.77 14.37
N GLU A 28 23.31 20.09 15.34
CA GLU A 28 22.72 19.02 16.17
C GLU A 28 21.43 19.38 16.93
N ALA A 29 21.28 20.63 17.42
CA ALA A 29 20.14 21.00 18.26
C ALA A 29 18.90 21.54 17.50
N MET A 30 19.09 22.17 16.33
CA MET A 30 17.97 22.60 15.47
C MET A 30 17.41 21.43 14.64
N GLY A 31 18.19 20.35 14.45
CA GLY A 31 17.76 19.17 13.72
C GLY A 31 16.66 18.35 14.40
N VAL A 32 16.63 18.27 15.74
CA VAL A 32 15.68 17.39 16.46
C VAL A 32 14.22 17.84 16.28
N ARG A 33 13.93 19.15 16.36
CA ARG A 33 12.56 19.66 16.14
C ARG A 33 12.07 19.42 14.71
N MET A 34 12.97 19.56 13.73
CA MET A 34 12.66 19.24 12.34
C MET A 34 12.34 17.74 12.18
N PHE A 35 13.04 16.86 12.91
CA PHE A 35 12.70 15.43 12.94
C PHE A 35 11.34 15.14 13.56
N GLU A 36 10.97 15.81 14.66
CA GLU A 36 9.65 15.64 15.25
C GLU A 36 8.53 16.07 14.29
N GLU A 37 8.77 17.10 13.48
CA GLU A 37 7.84 17.51 12.41
C GLU A 37 7.74 16.47 11.30
N VAL A 38 8.88 15.92 10.86
CA VAL A 38 8.91 14.81 9.89
C VAL A 38 8.17 13.59 10.41
N VAL A 39 8.41 13.18 11.66
CA VAL A 39 7.70 12.08 12.32
C VAL A 39 6.20 12.35 12.36
N ARG A 40 5.78 13.58 12.73
CA ARG A 40 4.37 13.97 12.75
C ARG A 40 3.73 13.89 11.36
N GLU A 41 4.41 14.35 10.32
CA GLU A 41 3.90 14.27 8.95
C GLU A 41 3.83 12.81 8.45
N CYS A 42 4.79 11.97 8.82
CA CYS A 42 4.70 10.53 8.58
C CYS A 42 3.45 9.94 9.25
N LEU A 43 3.25 10.18 10.54
CA LEU A 43 2.06 9.69 11.27
C LEU A 43 0.75 10.18 10.64
N ALA A 44 0.67 11.44 10.23
CA ALA A 44 -0.50 11.97 9.53
C ALA A 44 -0.71 11.29 8.16
N ALA A 45 0.37 11.03 7.43
CA ALA A 45 0.32 10.26 6.18
C ALA A 45 -0.14 8.81 6.41
N HIS A 46 0.25 8.18 7.52
CA HIS A 46 -0.20 6.83 7.89
C HIS A 46 -1.71 6.75 8.06
N THR A 47 -2.29 7.65 8.85
CA THR A 47 -3.75 7.70 9.04
C THR A 47 -4.47 7.89 7.71
N PHE A 48 -3.96 8.78 6.85
CA PHE A 48 -4.50 8.99 5.52
C PHE A 48 -4.43 7.73 4.64
N PHE A 49 -3.40 6.90 4.80
CA PHE A 49 -3.30 5.63 4.09
C PHE A 49 -4.31 4.61 4.52
N GLN A 50 -4.52 4.47 5.82
CA GLN A 50 -5.53 3.55 6.35
C GLN A 50 -6.91 3.91 5.81
N ASP A 51 -7.23 5.21 5.75
CA ASP A 51 -8.49 5.71 5.19
C ASP A 51 -8.63 5.41 3.70
N ILE A 52 -7.60 5.71 2.89
CA ILE A 52 -7.64 5.43 1.44
C ILE A 52 -7.70 3.93 1.18
N GLN A 53 -6.94 3.12 1.92
CA GLN A 53 -6.94 1.67 1.75
C GLN A 53 -8.34 1.11 2.00
N LYS A 54 -8.98 1.52 3.10
CA LYS A 54 -10.36 1.14 3.42
C LYS A 54 -11.35 1.59 2.35
N GLU A 55 -11.22 2.83 1.87
CA GLU A 55 -12.04 3.36 0.77
C GLU A 55 -11.90 2.50 -0.50
N ARG A 56 -10.67 2.15 -0.88
CA ARG A 56 -10.38 1.37 -2.10
C ARG A 56 -10.91 -0.05 -2.01
N TRP A 57 -10.74 -0.72 -0.87
CA TRP A 57 -11.38 -2.01 -0.65
C TRP A 57 -12.90 -1.91 -0.73
N GLY A 58 -13.50 -0.89 -0.10
CA GLY A 58 -14.94 -0.67 -0.19
C GLY A 58 -15.45 -0.48 -1.63
N GLN A 59 -14.74 0.32 -2.42
CA GLN A 59 -15.08 0.55 -3.84
C GLN A 59 -14.88 -0.71 -4.69
N LEU A 60 -13.84 -1.51 -4.41
CA LEU A 60 -13.61 -2.78 -5.10
C LEU A 60 -14.79 -3.72 -4.88
N TRP A 61 -15.17 -3.96 -3.62
CA TRP A 61 -16.28 -4.87 -3.27
C TRP A 61 -17.64 -4.37 -3.72
N ALA A 62 -17.83 -3.06 -3.83
CA ALA A 62 -19.03 -2.45 -4.38
C ALA A 62 -19.09 -2.46 -5.92
N GLY A 63 -18.06 -2.99 -6.61
CA GLY A 63 -17.99 -2.99 -8.08
C GLY A 63 -17.84 -1.59 -8.69
N GLN A 64 -17.33 -0.63 -7.92
CA GLN A 64 -17.22 0.78 -8.32
C GLN A 64 -15.89 1.10 -9.01
N ILE A 65 -14.93 0.18 -8.97
CA ILE A 65 -13.63 0.32 -9.64
C ILE A 65 -13.73 -0.32 -11.02
N ARG A 66 -13.70 0.50 -12.07
CA ARG A 66 -13.67 0.03 -13.47
C ARG A 66 -12.28 -0.47 -13.88
N GLU A 67 -11.26 0.31 -13.55
CA GLU A 67 -9.86 0.05 -13.90
C GLU A 67 -9.15 -0.64 -12.73
N ILE A 68 -9.51 -1.88 -12.42
CA ILE A 68 -9.02 -2.61 -11.24
C ILE A 68 -7.49 -2.73 -11.23
N GLN A 69 -6.90 -3.10 -12.38
CA GLN A 69 -5.45 -3.25 -12.54
C GLN A 69 -4.71 -1.93 -12.29
N THR A 70 -5.04 -0.90 -13.06
CA THR A 70 -4.40 0.42 -12.95
C THR A 70 -4.62 1.06 -11.58
N THR A 71 -5.77 0.81 -10.94
CA THR A 71 -6.03 1.30 -9.58
C THR A 71 -5.11 0.60 -8.58
N GLY A 72 -4.97 -0.72 -8.69
CA GLY A 72 -4.07 -1.52 -7.86
C GLY A 72 -2.62 -1.10 -7.98
N GLU A 73 -2.11 -0.99 -9.21
CA GLU A 73 -0.72 -0.61 -9.49
C GLU A 73 -0.39 0.79 -8.98
N ASN A 74 -1.30 1.75 -9.17
CA ASN A 74 -1.10 3.11 -8.69
C ASN A 74 -1.08 3.17 -7.16
N PHE A 75 -1.93 2.38 -6.50
CA PHE A 75 -1.94 2.35 -5.04
C PHE A 75 -0.71 1.63 -4.49
N LEU A 76 -0.31 0.52 -5.10
CA LEU A 76 0.91 -0.20 -4.73
C LEU A 76 2.16 0.68 -4.87
N ARG A 77 2.29 1.43 -5.97
CA ARG A 77 3.40 2.37 -6.16
C ARG A 77 3.46 3.42 -5.04
N VAL A 78 2.30 3.92 -4.60
CA VAL A 78 2.23 4.88 -3.50
C VAL A 78 2.69 4.23 -2.19
N LEU A 79 2.27 2.99 -1.90
CA LEU A 79 2.72 2.25 -0.72
C LEU A 79 4.23 2.00 -0.76
N GLU A 80 4.78 1.59 -1.90
CA GLU A 80 6.21 1.36 -2.10
C GLU A 80 7.04 2.64 -1.88
N THR A 81 6.64 3.77 -2.47
CA THR A 81 7.28 5.07 -2.22
C THR A 81 7.24 5.45 -0.74
N SER A 82 6.13 5.16 -0.07
CA SER A 82 5.97 5.47 1.35
C SER A 82 6.88 4.63 2.23
N LEU A 83 7.03 3.34 1.92
CA LEU A 83 7.97 2.46 2.61
C LEU A 83 9.41 2.94 2.48
N ILE A 84 9.80 3.46 1.31
CA ILE A 84 11.13 4.06 1.10
C ILE A 84 11.30 5.26 2.04
N VAL A 85 10.36 6.21 2.03
CA VAL A 85 10.46 7.41 2.88
C VAL A 85 10.47 7.06 4.37
N TYR A 86 9.63 6.13 4.81
CA TYR A 86 9.65 5.69 6.20
C TYR A 86 10.97 5.00 6.57
N SER A 87 11.58 4.23 5.66
CA SER A 87 12.91 3.65 5.90
C SER A 87 13.96 4.74 6.11
N LEU A 88 13.91 5.81 5.31
CA LEU A 88 14.85 6.93 5.45
C LEU A 88 14.67 7.67 6.78
N VAL A 89 13.42 7.84 7.24
CA VAL A 89 13.13 8.46 8.54
C VAL A 89 13.59 7.56 9.69
N GLU A 90 13.34 6.24 9.62
CA GLU A 90 13.83 5.26 10.60
C GLU A 90 15.37 5.31 10.73
N GLU A 91 16.09 5.32 9.60
CA GLU A 91 17.56 5.46 9.60
C GLU A 91 18.02 6.74 10.31
N CYS A 92 17.31 7.84 10.11
CA CYS A 92 17.66 9.10 10.74
C CYS A 92 17.32 9.12 12.23
N LEU A 93 16.18 8.57 12.64
CA LEU A 93 15.83 8.40 14.06
C LEU A 93 16.91 7.58 14.79
N LEU A 94 17.39 6.50 14.17
CA LEU A 94 18.49 5.70 14.72
C LEU A 94 19.78 6.51 14.91
N ARG A 95 20.10 7.43 13.98
CA ARG A 95 21.27 8.31 14.11
C ARG A 95 21.11 9.32 15.23
N VAL A 96 19.94 9.96 15.33
CA VAL A 96 19.60 10.92 16.38
C VAL A 96 19.66 10.26 17.77
N LYS A 97 19.12 9.04 17.88
CA LYS A 97 19.18 8.21 19.09
C LYS A 97 20.61 7.84 19.49
N ARG A 98 21.45 7.46 18.51
CA ARG A 98 22.89 7.16 18.76
C ARG A 98 23.67 8.39 19.22
N ALA A 99 23.25 9.59 18.83
CA ALA A 99 23.82 10.84 19.31
C ALA A 99 23.31 11.24 20.71
N GLY A 100 22.44 10.44 21.34
CA GLY A 100 21.96 10.66 22.71
C GLY A 100 20.70 11.51 22.81
N TYR A 101 20.06 11.84 21.68
CA TYR A 101 18.82 12.61 21.65
C TYR A 101 17.60 11.68 21.61
N SER A 102 16.51 12.09 22.27
CA SER A 102 15.20 11.46 22.16
C SER A 102 14.31 12.25 21.20
N VAL A 103 13.51 11.57 20.39
CA VAL A 103 12.54 12.20 19.47
C VAL A 103 11.12 11.83 19.92
N ASN A 104 10.26 12.83 20.09
CA ASN A 104 8.86 12.58 20.40
C ASN A 104 8.15 11.89 19.22
N GLY A 105 7.39 10.84 19.49
CA GLY A 105 6.66 10.07 18.48
C GLY A 105 7.45 8.90 17.85
N GLU A 106 8.65 8.57 18.35
CA GLU A 106 9.48 7.47 17.81
C GLU A 106 8.75 6.12 17.86
N GLU A 107 8.11 5.79 18.98
CA GLU A 107 7.39 4.52 19.15
C GLU A 107 6.16 4.42 18.25
N GLU A 108 5.38 5.51 18.16
CA GLU A 108 4.23 5.60 17.27
C GLU A 108 4.65 5.49 15.82
N PHE A 109 5.79 6.09 15.45
CA PHE A 109 6.36 5.99 14.12
C PHE A 109 6.76 4.56 13.78
N GLU A 110 7.47 3.88 14.69
CA GLU A 110 7.88 2.49 14.50
C GLU A 110 6.66 1.59 14.29
N LYS A 111 5.63 1.75 15.12
CA LYS A 111 4.36 1.03 14.99
C LYS A 111 3.69 1.33 13.64
N ALA A 112 3.56 2.60 13.26
CA ALA A 112 2.97 3.00 11.98
C ALA A 112 3.75 2.42 10.79
N PHE A 113 5.08 2.35 10.88
CA PHE A 113 5.90 1.77 9.84
C PHE A 113 5.66 0.26 9.69
N GLN A 114 5.59 -0.49 10.80
CA GLN A 114 5.27 -1.92 10.73
C GLN A 114 3.86 -2.15 10.15
N GLU A 115 2.87 -1.35 10.57
CA GLU A 115 1.53 -1.42 10.01
C GLU A 115 1.52 -1.13 8.50
N LEU A 116 2.29 -0.14 8.03
CA LEU A 116 2.44 0.16 6.60
C LEU A 116 3.08 -1.01 5.83
N ARG A 117 4.11 -1.66 6.39
CA ARG A 117 4.74 -2.86 5.80
C ARG A 117 3.73 -4.01 5.68
N SER A 118 2.98 -4.29 6.74
CA SER A 118 1.94 -5.32 6.73
C SER A 118 0.83 -4.99 5.74
N ALA A 119 0.36 -3.74 5.71
CA ALA A 119 -0.67 -3.29 4.78
C ALA A 119 -0.24 -3.40 3.32
N ALA A 120 1.02 -3.08 3.00
CA ALA A 120 1.57 -3.25 1.66
C ALA A 120 1.66 -4.71 1.23
N ALA A 121 2.09 -5.60 2.13
CA ALA A 121 2.14 -7.04 1.88
C ALA A 121 0.73 -7.65 1.69
N ASP A 122 -0.23 -7.25 2.54
CA ASP A 122 -1.64 -7.67 2.43
C ASP A 122 -2.25 -7.18 1.12
N PHE A 123 -2.05 -5.91 0.76
CA PHE A 123 -2.54 -5.35 -0.50
C PHE A 123 -1.96 -6.10 -1.70
N LYS A 124 -0.64 -6.32 -1.73
CA LYS A 124 0.03 -7.02 -2.82
C LYS A 124 -0.47 -8.46 -3.00
N SER A 125 -0.80 -9.15 -1.91
CA SER A 125 -1.25 -10.54 -1.97
C SER A 125 -2.75 -10.71 -2.26
N ARG A 126 -3.58 -9.74 -1.88
CA ARG A 126 -5.04 -9.88 -1.96
C ARG A 126 -5.71 -9.06 -3.04
N TRP A 127 -5.05 -8.01 -3.54
CA TRP A 127 -5.64 -7.23 -4.62
C TRP A 127 -5.76 -8.10 -5.88
N PRO A 128 -6.91 -8.12 -6.57
CA PRO A 128 -7.14 -8.98 -7.73
C PRO A 128 -6.44 -8.40 -8.96
N PHE A 129 -5.11 -8.44 -8.95
CA PHE A 129 -4.31 -8.13 -10.12
C PHE A 129 -4.65 -9.13 -11.23
N VAL A 130 -4.90 -8.58 -12.41
CA VAL A 130 -5.23 -9.36 -13.58
C VAL A 130 -3.94 -9.94 -14.14
N ASP A 131 -3.86 -11.27 -14.20
CA ASP A 131 -2.85 -11.93 -15.00
C ASP A 131 -3.31 -11.95 -16.47
N HIS A 132 -2.63 -11.16 -17.30
CA HIS A 132 -2.92 -11.10 -18.73
C HIS A 132 -2.79 -12.48 -19.40
N GLN A 133 -1.91 -13.35 -18.90
CA GLN A 133 -1.80 -14.71 -19.41
C GLN A 133 -3.08 -15.50 -19.14
N GLN A 134 -3.64 -15.40 -17.93
CA GLN A 134 -4.90 -16.06 -17.57
C GLN A 134 -6.09 -15.51 -18.37
N ILE A 135 -6.10 -14.22 -18.72
CA ILE A 135 -7.12 -13.67 -19.63
C ILE A 135 -6.98 -14.25 -21.03
N GLU A 136 -5.78 -14.31 -21.59
CA GLU A 136 -5.57 -14.85 -22.94
C GLU A 136 -5.87 -16.36 -22.99
N GLU A 137 -5.47 -17.11 -21.96
CA GLU A 137 -5.84 -18.53 -21.79
C GLU A 137 -7.37 -18.70 -21.69
N SER A 138 -8.04 -17.87 -20.88
CA SER A 138 -9.51 -17.89 -20.77
C SER A 138 -10.21 -17.53 -22.08
N ARG A 139 -9.66 -16.56 -22.84
CA ARG A 139 -10.17 -16.19 -24.17
C ARG A 139 -9.95 -17.31 -25.19
N ALA A 140 -8.81 -17.97 -25.16
CA ALA A 140 -8.49 -19.10 -26.03
C ALA A 140 -9.39 -20.30 -25.74
N ALA A 141 -9.59 -20.65 -24.47
CA ALA A 141 -10.51 -21.71 -24.04
C ALA A 141 -11.96 -21.40 -24.45
N PHE A 142 -12.42 -20.17 -24.23
CA PHE A 142 -13.75 -19.72 -24.69
C PHE A 142 -13.90 -19.82 -26.22
N ALA A 143 -12.87 -19.41 -26.98
CA ALA A 143 -12.87 -19.51 -28.44
C ALA A 143 -12.87 -20.97 -28.95
N GLN A 144 -12.35 -21.90 -28.14
CA GLN A 144 -12.36 -23.34 -28.41
C GLN A 144 -13.65 -24.03 -27.96
N GLY A 145 -14.59 -23.30 -27.34
CA GLY A 145 -15.84 -23.86 -26.82
C GLY A 145 -15.68 -24.59 -25.49
N GLU A 146 -14.54 -24.45 -24.82
CA GLU A 146 -14.24 -25.05 -23.51
C GLU A 146 -14.80 -24.23 -22.35
N SER A 147 -15.88 -23.46 -22.58
CA SER A 147 -16.58 -22.75 -21.51
C SER A 147 -17.72 -23.63 -20.99
N GLN A 148 -17.52 -24.28 -19.84
CA GLN A 148 -18.64 -24.89 -19.12
C GLN A 148 -19.62 -23.80 -18.67
N SER A 149 -20.91 -24.02 -18.90
CA SER A 149 -21.92 -23.11 -18.37
C SER A 149 -21.99 -23.25 -16.85
N VAL A 150 -22.43 -22.18 -16.18
CA VAL A 150 -22.65 -22.22 -14.72
C VAL A 150 -23.67 -23.31 -14.36
N GLU A 151 -24.63 -23.62 -15.24
CA GLU A 151 -25.55 -24.75 -15.05
C GLU A 151 -24.86 -26.11 -15.17
N GLU A 152 -23.87 -26.28 -16.05
CA GLU A 152 -23.10 -27.54 -16.16
C GLU A 152 -22.26 -27.81 -14.91
N ILE A 153 -21.57 -26.79 -14.40
CA ILE A 153 -20.77 -26.89 -13.16
C ILE A 153 -21.67 -27.23 -11.95
N LEU A 154 -22.83 -26.58 -11.86
CA LEU A 154 -23.80 -26.85 -10.78
C LEU A 154 -24.44 -28.23 -10.92
N GLY A 155 -24.68 -28.70 -12.14
CA GLY A 155 -25.20 -30.04 -12.43
C GLY A 155 -24.21 -31.14 -12.05
N GLU A 156 -22.91 -30.96 -12.31
CA GLU A 156 -21.86 -31.92 -11.92
C GLU A 156 -21.70 -32.00 -10.40
N LEU A 157 -21.75 -30.87 -9.69
CA LEU A 157 -21.68 -30.83 -8.23
C LEU A 157 -22.91 -31.47 -7.55
N GLN A 158 -24.10 -31.37 -8.17
CA GLN A 158 -25.32 -31.99 -7.65
C GLN A 158 -25.48 -33.46 -8.07
N GLY A 159 -24.88 -33.88 -9.18
CA GLY A 159 -24.91 -35.27 -9.66
C GLY A 159 -23.90 -36.20 -8.98
N SER A 160 -22.84 -35.64 -8.38
CA SER A 160 -21.76 -36.40 -7.74
C SER A 160 -22.13 -37.10 -6.42
N ASP A 161 -23.33 -36.85 -5.87
CA ASP A 161 -23.75 -37.33 -4.55
C ASP A 161 -24.67 -38.59 -4.59
N THR A 162 -24.84 -39.22 -5.76
CA THR A 162 -25.86 -40.30 -5.94
C THR A 162 -25.30 -41.68 -6.31
N GLY A 163 -24.02 -41.96 -6.07
CA GLY A 163 -23.35 -43.11 -6.69
C GLY A 163 -22.46 -44.01 -5.84
N GLN A 164 -22.74 -44.26 -4.56
CA GLN A 164 -22.17 -45.41 -3.84
C GLN A 164 -23.16 -46.02 -2.82
N HIS A 165 -23.87 -47.07 -3.24
CA HIS A 165 -24.37 -48.14 -2.37
C HIS A 165 -24.06 -49.49 -3.00
#